data_AF-A0A259MV38-F1
#
_entry.id   AF-A0A259MV38-F1
#
_cell.length_a   1.000
_cell.length_b   1.000
_cell.length_c   1.000
_cell.angle_alpha   90.00
_cell.angle_beta   90.00
_cell.angle_gamma   90.00
#
_symmetry.space_group_name_H-M   'P 1'
#
loop_
_entity.id
_entity.type
_entity.pdbx_description
1 polymer ?
#
loop_
_entity_poly.entity_id
_entity_poly.type
_entity_poly.pdbx_seq_one_letter_code
_entity_poly.pdbx_strand_id
1 'polypeptide(L)' 'MAEAKDDFPAHAATYASFSKLVTFTLLWIIVLLVSMALGLIAHLPLLGLVLGIGGSIALLIGFAILD' A
#
# COMPACT_ATOMS: atom_id res chain seq x y z
N MET A 1 -38.14 -13.50 14.22
CA MET A 1 -37.78 -12.24 13.53
C MET A 1 -36.72 -12.64 12.51
N ALA A 2 -37.12 -12.86 11.26
CA ALA A 2 -36.19 -13.32 10.23
C ALA A 2 -35.18 -12.20 9.99
N GLU A 3 -33.92 -12.54 10.27
CA GLU A 3 -32.69 -11.84 9.93
C GLU A 3 -32.85 -11.13 8.58
N ALA A 4 -32.94 -9.80 8.63
CA ALA A 4 -32.70 -8.99 7.45
C ALA A 4 -31.23 -9.23 7.09
N LYS A 5 -31.02 -10.27 6.26
CA LYS A 5 -29.82 -10.45 5.46
C LYS A 5 -29.79 -9.27 4.48
N ASP A 6 -29.52 -8.08 5.00
CA ASP A 6 -29.23 -6.92 4.19
C ASP A 6 -27.89 -7.19 3.51
N ASP A 7 -27.97 -7.80 2.32
CA ASP A 7 -26.91 -7.73 1.34
C ASP A 7 -26.74 -6.24 1.00
N PHE A 8 -25.78 -5.59 1.66
CA PHE A 8 -25.35 -4.23 1.34
C PHE A 8 -24.11 -4.29 0.43
N PRO A 9 -24.26 -4.53 -0.89
CA PRO A 9 -23.13 -4.61 -1.81
C PRO A 9 -22.29 -3.31 -1.81
N ALA A 10 -22.92 -2.17 -1.50
CA ALA A 10 -22.23 -0.89 -1.37
C ALA A 10 -21.25 -0.84 -0.19
N HIS A 11 -21.59 -1.46 0.95
CA HIS A 11 -20.68 -1.55 2.09
C HIS A 11 -19.52 -2.50 1.81
N ALA A 12 -19.78 -3.63 1.15
CA ALA A 12 -18.74 -4.56 0.73
C ALA A 12 -17.73 -3.92 -0.25
N ALA A 13 -18.23 -3.19 -1.27
CA ALA A 13 -17.38 -2.49 -2.25
C ALA A 13 -16.51 -1.40 -1.61
N THR A 14 -17.08 -0.65 -0.64
CA THR A 14 -16.33 0.38 0.10
C THR A 14 -15.25 -0.25 0.98
N TYR A 15 -15.58 -1.34 1.68
CA TYR A 15 -14.61 -2.05 2.52
C TYR A 15 -13.46 -2.64 1.70
N ALA A 16 -13.75 -3.23 0.54
CA ALA A 16 -12.72 -3.75 -0.37
C ALA A 16 -11.76 -2.63 -0.82
N SER A 17 -12.30 -1.49 -1.26
CA SER A 17 -11.49 -0.33 -1.67
C SER A 17 -10.65 0.24 -0.53
N PHE A 18 -11.23 0.35 0.66
CA PHE A 18 -10.53 0.82 1.87
C PHE A 18 -9.41 -0.14 2.27
N SER A 19 -9.69 -1.44 2.32
CA SER A 19 -8.70 -2.47 2.65
C SER A 19 -7.53 -2.47 1.67
N LYS A 20 -7.80 -2.28 0.37
CA LYS A 20 -6.77 -2.11 -0.66
C LYS A 20 -5.89 -0.87 -0.41
N LEU A 21 -6.50 0.27 -0.03
CA LEU A 21 -5.77 1.48 0.33
C LEU A 21 -4.92 1.31 1.60
N VAL A 22 -5.44 0.63 2.62
CA VAL A 22 -4.71 0.33 3.85
C VAL A 22 -3.49 -0.55 3.53
N THR A 23 -3.68 -1.60 2.74
CA THR A 23 -2.60 -2.49 2.31
C THR A 23 -1.50 -1.73 1.56
N PHE A 24 -1.88 -0.91 0.58
CA PHE A 24 -0.94 -0.05 -0.14
C PHE A 24 -0.17 0.87 0.81
N THR A 25 -0.87 1.51 1.74
CA THR A 25 -0.27 2.46 2.69
C THR A 25 0.74 1.76 3.59
N LEU A 26 0.43 0.56 4.10
CA LEU A 26 1.35 -0.24 4.91
C LEU A 26 2.61 -0.61 4.14
N LEU A 27 2.46 -1.12 2.91
CA LEU A 27 3.60 -1.48 2.06
C LEU A 27 4.45 -0.26 1.71
N TRP A 28 3.81 0.88 1.44
CA TRP A 28 4.50 2.12 1.11
C TRP A 28 5.30 2.66 2.30
N ILE A 29 4.74 2.61 3.51
CA ILE A 29 5.48 2.96 4.74
C ILE A 29 6.71 2.07 4.89
N ILE A 30 6.60 0.76 4.65
CA ILE A 30 7.75 -0.15 4.71
C ILE A 30 8.83 0.26 3.71
N VAL A 31 8.46 0.58 2.46
CA VAL A 31 9.41 1.06 1.44
C VAL A 31 10.12 2.33 1.90
N LEU A 32 9.39 3.29 2.48
CA LEU A 32 9.99 4.53 3.00
C LEU A 32 10.98 4.23 4.13
N LEU A 33 10.60 3.39 5.10
CA LEU A 33 11.47 3.03 6.21
C LEU A 33 12.74 2.32 5.75
N VAL A 34 12.63 1.37 4.82
CA VAL A 34 13.80 0.69 4.25
C VAL A 34 14.68 1.66 3.46
N SER A 35 14.08 2.57 2.69
CA SER A 35 14.83 3.58 1.93
C SER A 35 15.59 4.53 2.86
N MET A 36 14.96 4.96 3.96
CA MET A 36 15.61 5.76 5.00
C MET A 36 16.73 4.98 5.70
N ALA A 37 16.50 3.70 6.02
CA ALA A 37 17.52 2.84 6.61
C ALA A 37 18.75 2.69 5.69
N LEU A 38 18.55 2.49 4.39
CA LEU A 38 19.64 2.42 3.41
C LEU A 38 20.41 3.74 3.30
N GLY A 39 19.71 4.87 3.26
CA GLY A 39 20.35 6.18 3.14
C GLY A 39 21.09 6.62 4.40
N LEU A 40 20.48 6.42 5.58
CA LEU A 40 20.97 6.95 6.86
C LEU A 40 21.88 5.96 7.61
N ILE A 41 21.51 4.68 7.65
CA ILE A 41 22.21 3.67 8.45
C ILE A 41 23.29 2.99 7.62
N ALA A 42 22.97 2.58 6.39
CA ALA A 42 23.93 1.90 5.53
C ALA A 42 24.84 2.86 4.74
N HIS A 43 24.60 4.17 4.82
CA HIS A 43 25.30 5.20 4.04
C HIS A 43 25.28 4.95 2.52
N LEU A 44 24.19 4.37 2.01
CA LEU A 44 23.96 4.06 0.60
C LEU A 44 22.84 4.95 0.02
N PRO A 45 23.04 6.27 -0.08
CA PRO A 45 21.96 7.22 -0.41
C PRO A 45 21.40 7.00 -1.82
N LEU A 46 22.24 6.62 -2.79
CA LEU A 46 21.78 6.37 -4.15
C LEU A 46 20.85 5.16 -4.23
N LEU A 47 21.18 4.06 -3.54
CA LEU A 47 20.32 2.88 -3.49
C LEU A 47 19.04 3.16 -2.71
N GLY A 48 19.12 3.92 -1.61
CA GLY A 48 17.94 4.38 -0.87
C GLY A 48 17.01 5.23 -1.75
N LEU A 49 17.55 6.13 -2.56
CA LEU A 49 16.77 6.95 -3.49
C LEU A 49 16.11 6.12 -4.60
N VAL A 50 16.89 5.25 -5.26
CA VAL A 50 16.38 4.37 -6.33
C VAL A 50 15.29 3.44 -5.80
N LEU A 51 15.50 2.84 -4.62
CA LEU A 51 14.50 1.99 -3.99
C LEU A 51 13.25 2.79 -3.57
N GLY A 52 13.40 3.97 -3.01
CA GLY A 52 12.28 4.80 -2.56
C GLY A 52 11.39 5.24 -3.73
N ILE A 53 12.01 5.76 -4.80
CA ILE A 53 11.28 6.20 -6.01
C ILE A 53 10.72 4.98 -6.75
N GLY A 54 11.58 4.01 -7.07
CA GLY A 54 11.21 2.82 -7.83
C GLY A 54 10.17 1.97 -7.11
N GLY A 55 10.33 1.77 -5.80
CA GLY A 55 9.37 1.07 -4.95
C GLY A 55 8.03 1.78 -4.85
N SER A 56 8.01 3.12 -4.74
CA SER A 56 6.76 3.88 -4.75
C SER A 56 6.03 3.75 -6.10
N ILE A 57 6.75 3.85 -7.22
CA ILE A 57 6.16 3.65 -8.56
C ILE A 57 5.62 2.22 -8.70
N ALA A 58 6.39 1.20 -8.30
CA ALA A 58 5.96 -0.19 -8.37
C ALA A 58 4.69 -0.44 -7.53
N LEU A 59 4.61 0.14 -6.32
CA LEU A 59 3.43 0.04 -5.48
C LEU A 59 2.23 0.76 -6.08
N LEU A 60 2.41 1.93 -6.71
CA LEU A 60 1.32 2.63 -7.41
C LEU A 60 0.79 1.82 -8.60
N ILE A 61 1.68 1.19 -9.36
CA ILE A 61 1.31 0.29 -10.46
C ILE A 61 0.53 -0.91 -9.91
N GLY A 62 1.03 -1.55 -8.85
CA GLY A 62 0.33 -2.67 -8.19
C GLY A 62 -1.05 -2.26 -7.69
N PHE A 63 -1.16 -1.11 -7.04
CA PHE A 63 -2.44 -0.58 -6.56
C PHE A 63 -3.41 -0.28 -7.71
N ALA A 64 -2.93 0.19 -8.86
CA ALA A 64 -3.78 0.49 -10.01
C ALA A 64 -4.24 -0.76 -10.78
N ILE A 65 -3.45 -1.84 -10.79
CA ILE A 65 -3.71 -3.01 -11.64
C ILE A 65 -4.31 -4.19 -10.86
N LEU A 66 -3.92 -4.40 -9.60
CA LEU A 66 -4.39 -5.52 -8.79
C LEU A 66 -5.71 -5.13 -8.12
N ASP A 67 -6.85 -5.62 -8.64
CA ASP A 67 -8.17 -5.51 -8.03
C ASP A 67 -8.39 -6.45 -6.84
#